data_AF-B8LM78-F1
#
_entry.id   AF-B8LM78-F1
#
_cell.length_a   1.000
_cell.length_b   1.000
_cell.length_c   1.000
_cell.angle_alpha   90.00
_cell.angle_beta   90.00
_cell.angle_gamma   90.00
#
_symmetry.space_group_name_H-M   'P 1'
#
loop_
_entity.id
_entity.type
_entity.pdbx_description
1 polymer ?
#
loop_
_entity_poly.entity_id
_entity_poly.type
_entity_poly.pdbx_seq_one_letter_code
_entity_poly.pdbx_strand_id
1 'polypeptide(L)'
;MQSSGYPGVGSAVEYAVLHLKVENIMVIGHSCCGGINALMSFPDDGPKQTAFIEDWIKIGQEAKFRVKKLHADLPFDQQVTLCEKEAVNVSLENLLTYPFVREGVLKGTLALQGGYYNFVDGTFDTWSFNDSLTPA
;
A
#
# COMPACT_ATOMS: atom_id res chain seq x y z
N MET A 1 -15.46 2.66 22.28
CA MET A 1 -14.52 3.32 21.35
C MET A 1 -14.78 2.73 19.97
N GLN A 2 -15.59 3.40 19.14
CA GLN A 2 -15.70 3.02 17.73
C GLN A 2 -14.42 3.45 17.04
N SER A 3 -13.67 2.49 16.47
CA SER A 3 -12.53 2.80 15.63
C SER A 3 -13.04 3.52 14.39
N SER A 4 -12.55 4.74 14.15
CA SER A 4 -12.63 5.45 12.87
C SER A 4 -11.79 4.71 11.81
N GLY A 5 -12.23 3.50 11.43
CA GLY A 5 -11.49 2.59 10.56
C GLY A 5 -12.20 2.32 9.24
N TYR A 6 -11.54 1.57 8.36
CA TYR A 6 -12.11 1.06 7.11
C TYR A 6 -12.70 -0.34 7.36
N PRO A 7 -14.00 -0.48 7.66
CA PRO A 7 -14.56 -1.75 8.13
C PRO A 7 -14.40 -2.89 7.11
N GLY A 8 -14.49 -2.59 5.81
CA GLY A 8 -14.30 -3.61 4.76
C GLY A 8 -12.91 -4.25 4.80
N VAL A 9 -11.86 -3.42 4.81
CA VAL A 9 -10.47 -3.91 4.85
C VAL A 9 -10.18 -4.53 6.22
N GLY A 10 -10.55 -3.84 7.30
CA GLY A 10 -10.28 -4.31 8.67
C GLY A 10 -10.88 -5.68 8.95
N SER A 11 -12.15 -5.92 8.58
CA SER A 11 -12.79 -7.21 8.78
C SER A 11 -12.17 -8.34 7.95
N ALA A 12 -11.73 -8.05 6.71
CA ALA A 12 -11.05 -9.05 5.87
C ALA A 12 -9.71 -9.48 6.47
N VAL A 13 -8.89 -8.52 6.90
CA VAL A 13 -7.58 -8.78 7.51
C VAL A 13 -7.75 -9.46 8.87
N GLU A 14 -8.69 -9.00 9.70
CA GLU A 14 -8.99 -9.61 11.01
C GLU A 14 -9.40 -11.07 10.86
N TYR A 15 -10.32 -11.38 9.95
CA TYR A 15 -10.78 -12.74 9.72
C TYR A 15 -9.66 -13.65 9.21
N ALA A 16 -8.88 -13.18 8.22
CA ALA A 16 -7.77 -13.94 7.67
C ALA A 16 -6.73 -14.28 8.74
N VAL A 17 -6.34 -13.32 9.58
CA VAL A 17 -5.28 -13.51 10.57
C VAL A 17 -5.78 -14.24 11.81
N LEU A 18 -6.91 -13.82 12.40
CA LEU A 18 -7.37 -14.33 13.68
C LEU A 18 -8.19 -15.62 13.57
N HIS A 19 -8.83 -15.88 12.43
CA HIS A 19 -9.71 -17.03 12.27
C HIS A 19 -9.15 -18.06 11.28
N LEU A 20 -8.72 -17.63 10.09
CA LEU A 20 -8.15 -18.54 9.11
C LEU A 20 -6.68 -18.88 9.38
N LYS A 21 -6.00 -18.11 10.23
CA LYS A 21 -4.58 -18.32 10.60
C LYS A 21 -3.67 -18.32 9.38
N VAL A 22 -3.90 -17.40 8.44
CA VAL A 22 -3.01 -17.25 7.28
C VAL A 22 -1.60 -16.90 7.76
N GLU A 23 -0.60 -17.47 7.09
CA GLU A 23 0.81 -17.24 7.41
C GLU A 23 1.40 -16.09 6.58
N ASN A 24 0.69 -15.65 5.54
CA ASN A 24 1.18 -14.62 4.62
C ASN A 24 0.05 -13.63 4.27
N ILE A 25 0.39 -12.34 4.23
CA ILE A 25 -0.40 -11.33 3.53
C ILE A 25 0.48 -10.73 2.43
N MET A 26 0.01 -10.80 1.18
CA MET A 26 0.66 -10.18 0.04
C MET A 26 -0.18 -9.01 -0.47
N VAL A 27 0.45 -7.83 -0.59
CA VAL A 27 -0.15 -6.67 -1.26
C VAL A 27 0.45 -6.57 -2.66
N ILE A 28 -0.40 -6.62 -3.68
CA ILE A 28 0.03 -6.64 -5.09
C ILE A 28 -0.36 -5.32 -5.76
N GLY A 29 0.64 -4.53 -6.12
CA GLY A 29 0.50 -3.43 -7.06
C GLY A 29 0.57 -3.93 -8.51
N HIS A 30 0.29 -3.06 -9.47
CA HIS A 30 0.33 -3.46 -10.88
C HIS A 30 0.63 -2.28 -11.81
N SER A 31 1.09 -2.60 -13.01
CA SER A 31 1.34 -1.63 -14.08
C SER A 31 0.07 -0.91 -14.51
N CYS A 32 0.22 0.33 -15.00
CA CYS A 32 -0.85 1.15 -15.57
C CYS A 32 -2.07 1.31 -14.64
N CYS A 33 -1.82 1.45 -13.33
CA CYS A 33 -2.88 1.59 -12.35
C CYS A 33 -3.57 2.95 -12.47
N GLY A 34 -4.81 2.95 -12.95
CA GLY A 34 -5.60 4.18 -13.09
C GLY A 34 -5.78 4.96 -11.78
N GLY A 35 -5.84 4.25 -10.64
CA GLY A 35 -5.93 4.87 -9.31
C GLY A 35 -4.67 5.63 -8.91
N ILE A 36 -3.48 5.05 -9.17
CA ILE A 36 -2.20 5.70 -8.90
C ILE A 36 -1.94 6.83 -9.89
N ASN A 37 -2.28 6.64 -11.17
CA ASN A 37 -2.21 7.71 -12.15
C ASN A 37 -3.09 8.91 -11.72
N ALA A 38 -4.32 8.65 -11.26
CA ALA A 38 -5.20 9.69 -10.74
C ALA A 38 -4.62 10.36 -9.48
N LEU A 39 -4.12 9.58 -8.53
CA LEU A 39 -3.45 10.08 -7.32
C LEU A 39 -2.30 11.05 -7.65
N MET A 40 -1.45 10.67 -8.60
CA MET A 40 -0.31 11.46 -9.05
C MET A 40 -0.72 12.70 -9.84
N SER A 41 -1.86 12.64 -10.55
CA SER A 41 -2.37 13.74 -11.39
C SER A 41 -3.16 14.79 -10.62
N PHE A 42 -3.91 14.39 -9.59
CA PHE A 42 -4.72 15.34 -8.83
C PHE A 42 -3.83 16.33 -8.08
N PRO A 43 -4.23 17.62 -8.01
CA PRO A 43 -3.53 18.59 -7.19
C PRO A 43 -3.65 18.21 -5.70
N ASP A 44 -2.64 18.56 -4.92
CA ASP A 44 -2.63 18.27 -3.48
C ASP A 44 -3.61 19.19 -2.71
N ASP A 45 -3.94 20.34 -3.31
CA ASP A 45 -4.88 21.34 -2.83
C ASP A 45 -5.96 21.68 -3.88
N GLY A 46 -7.09 22.21 -3.40
CA GLY A 46 -8.21 22.63 -4.25
C GLY A 46 -9.50 21.84 -4.02
N PRO A 47 -10.59 22.22 -4.72
CA PRO A 47 -11.87 21.56 -4.57
C PRO A 47 -11.85 20.16 -5.17
N LYS A 48 -12.54 19.23 -4.51
CA LYS A 48 -12.72 17.86 -5.04
C LYS A 48 -13.46 17.90 -6.36
N GLN A 49 -12.97 17.12 -7.32
CA GLN A 49 -13.56 16.95 -8.63
C GLN A 49 -14.38 15.66 -8.72
N THR A 50 -14.18 14.75 -7.75
CA THR A 50 -14.84 13.44 -7.71
C THR A 50 -15.61 13.25 -6.40
N ALA A 51 -16.68 12.45 -6.45
CA ALA A 51 -17.52 12.19 -5.27
C ALA A 51 -16.81 11.33 -4.20
N PHE A 52 -15.99 10.36 -4.64
CA PHE A 52 -15.37 9.37 -3.75
C PHE A 52 -13.93 9.01 -4.10
N ILE A 53 -13.54 9.15 -5.37
CA ILE A 53 -12.26 8.64 -5.90
C ILE A 53 -11.09 9.29 -5.16
N GLU A 54 -11.09 10.61 -5.02
CA GLU A 54 -10.03 11.34 -4.31
C GLU A 54 -9.92 10.95 -2.83
N ASP A 55 -11.04 10.65 -2.15
CA ASP A 55 -10.99 10.23 -0.75
C ASP A 55 -10.41 8.84 -0.57
N TRP A 56 -10.72 7.94 -1.50
CA TRP A 56 -10.18 6.59 -1.48
C TRP A 56 -8.67 6.58 -1.78
N ILE A 57 -8.23 7.22 -2.86
CA ILE A 57 -6.83 7.19 -3.29
C ILE A 57 -5.89 7.98 -2.36
N LYS A 58 -6.42 8.90 -1.53
CA LYS A 58 -5.64 9.63 -0.50
C LYS A 58 -4.94 8.71 0.51
N ILE A 59 -5.37 7.45 0.65
CA ILE A 59 -4.64 6.44 1.43
C ILE A 59 -3.18 6.30 0.92
N GLY A 60 -2.96 6.48 -0.39
CA GLY A 60 -1.64 6.46 -1.03
C GLY A 60 -0.89 7.80 -1.03
N GLN A 61 -1.38 8.85 -0.37
CA GLN A 61 -0.79 10.20 -0.44
C GLN A 61 0.68 10.22 0.01
N GLU A 62 1.03 9.42 1.01
CA GLU A 62 2.42 9.28 1.47
C GLU A 62 3.33 8.71 0.37
N ALA A 63 2.86 7.74 -0.42
CA ALA A 63 3.63 7.20 -1.54
C ALA A 63 3.88 8.26 -2.61
N LYS A 64 2.84 9.02 -2.97
CA LYS A 64 2.97 10.18 -3.88
C LYS A 64 4.00 11.19 -3.36
N PHE A 65 3.94 11.52 -2.07
CA PHE A 65 4.88 12.44 -1.45
C PHE A 65 6.32 11.94 -1.53
N ARG A 66 6.59 10.69 -1.14
CA ARG A 66 7.93 10.07 -1.20
C ARG A 66 8.48 10.06 -2.61
N VAL A 67 7.68 9.64 -3.60
CA VAL A 67 8.12 9.60 -5.01
C VAL A 67 8.39 10.99 -5.56
N LYS A 68 7.47 11.95 -5.37
CA LYS A 68 7.70 13.34 -5.81
C LYS A 68 8.93 13.96 -5.16
N LYS A 69 9.24 13.61 -3.91
CA LYS A 69 10.40 14.13 -3.19
C LYS A 69 11.72 13.54 -3.71
N LEU A 70 11.76 12.24 -3.98
CA LEU A 70 12.99 11.52 -4.35
C LEU A 70 13.24 11.47 -5.86
N HIS A 71 12.20 11.67 -6.67
CA HIS A 71 12.22 11.45 -8.12
C HIS A 71 11.51 12.56 -8.90
N ALA A 72 11.59 13.80 -8.39
CA ALA A 72 10.94 14.98 -9.00
C ALA A 72 11.36 15.25 -10.45
N ASP A 73 12.58 14.85 -10.79
CA ASP A 73 13.24 15.05 -12.09
C ASP A 73 12.87 13.99 -13.13
N LEU A 74 12.28 12.87 -12.71
CA LEU A 74 11.86 11.83 -13.64
C LEU A 74 10.61 12.24 -14.42
N PRO A 75 10.44 11.73 -15.65
CA PRO A 75 9.18 11.81 -16.40
C PRO A 75 7.98 11.32 -15.57
N PHE A 76 6.81 11.92 -15.80
CA PHE A 76 5.60 11.67 -15.01
C PHE A 76 5.18 10.19 -15.02
N ASP A 77 5.26 9.53 -16.18
CA ASP A 77 4.98 8.09 -16.33
C ASP A 77 5.90 7.22 -15.47
N GLN A 78 7.19 7.55 -15.40
CA GLN A 78 8.14 6.86 -14.51
C GLN A 78 7.82 7.10 -13.04
N GLN A 79 7.43 8.34 -12.67
CA GLN A 79 6.98 8.62 -11.30
C GLN A 79 5.71 7.82 -10.96
N VAL A 80 4.77 7.67 -11.88
CA VAL A 80 3.57 6.84 -11.69
C VAL A 80 3.97 5.38 -11.42
N THR A 81 4.84 4.79 -12.23
CA THR A 81 5.31 3.41 -12.03
C THR A 81 6.02 3.23 -10.68
N LEU A 82 6.86 4.19 -10.27
CA LEU A 82 7.48 4.17 -8.94
C LEU A 82 6.43 4.29 -7.83
N CYS A 83 5.42 5.14 -8.01
CA CYS A 83 4.34 5.30 -7.04
C CYS A 83 3.44 4.06 -6.94
N GLU A 84 3.28 3.29 -8.00
CA GLU A 84 2.56 2.00 -7.94
C GLU A 84 3.25 1.02 -7.00
N LYS A 85 4.59 0.96 -7.03
CA LYS A 85 5.39 0.13 -6.11
C LYS A 85 5.43 0.73 -4.71
N GLU A 86 5.60 2.04 -4.58
CA GLU A 86 5.67 2.68 -3.26
C GLU A 86 4.32 2.65 -2.51
N ALA A 87 3.20 2.67 -3.23
CA ALA A 87 1.88 2.50 -2.63
C ALA A 87 1.69 1.10 -2.02
N VAL A 88 2.36 0.08 -2.56
CA VAL A 88 2.43 -1.25 -1.93
C VAL A 88 3.18 -1.16 -0.60
N ASN A 89 4.33 -0.47 -0.56
CA ASN A 89 5.10 -0.28 0.67
C ASN A 89 4.31 0.44 1.76
N VAL A 90 3.65 1.55 1.41
CA VAL A 90 2.76 2.29 2.34
C VAL A 90 1.60 1.42 2.81
N SER A 91 1.06 0.55 1.94
CA SER A 91 -0.01 -0.38 2.35
C SER A 91 0.49 -1.46 3.32
N LEU A 92 1.72 -1.95 3.16
CA LEU A 92 2.35 -2.88 4.10
C LEU A 92 2.62 -2.21 5.45
N GLU A 93 3.07 -0.95 5.45
CA GLU A 93 3.19 -0.13 6.67
C GLU A 93 1.82 0.07 7.35
N ASN A 94 0.76 0.35 6.57
CA ASN A 94 -0.60 0.48 7.08
C ASN A 94 -1.12 -0.82 7.72
N LEU A 95 -0.74 -1.99 7.20
CA LEU A 95 -1.12 -3.28 7.80
C LEU A 95 -0.55 -3.44 9.22
N LEU A 96 0.61 -2.87 9.52
CA LEU A 96 1.20 -2.89 10.86
C LEU A 96 0.49 -1.98 11.87
N THR A 97 -0.47 -1.16 11.44
CA THR A 97 -1.34 -0.40 12.34
C THR A 97 -2.40 -1.29 13.01
N TYR A 98 -2.69 -2.48 12.45
CA TYR A 98 -3.54 -3.48 13.06
C TYR A 98 -2.75 -4.27 14.12
N PRO A 99 -3.16 -4.24 15.42
CA PRO A 99 -2.38 -4.87 16.48
C PRO A 99 -2.13 -6.36 16.26
N PHE A 100 -3.12 -7.10 15.77
CA PHE A 100 -3.02 -8.54 15.51
C PHE A 100 -2.10 -8.88 14.33
N VAL A 101 -1.97 -7.99 13.33
CA VAL A 101 -0.99 -8.15 12.25
C VAL A 101 0.41 -7.95 12.79
N ARG A 102 0.64 -6.84 13.50
CA ARG A 102 1.94 -6.53 14.11
C ARG A 102 2.41 -7.64 15.05
N GLU A 103 1.52 -8.14 15.89
CA GLU A 103 1.82 -9.26 16.79
C GLU A 103 2.20 -10.53 16.01
N GLY A 104 1.48 -10.85 14.94
CA GLY A 104 1.79 -11.99 14.09
C GLY A 104 3.16 -11.88 13.42
N VAL A 105 3.51 -10.68 12.94
CA VAL A 105 4.83 -10.40 12.35
C VAL A 105 5.94 -10.53 13.39
N LEU A 106 5.80 -9.91 14.56
CA LEU A 106 6.79 -9.99 15.65
C LEU A 106 7.00 -11.42 16.16
N LYS A 107 5.96 -12.24 16.15
CA LYS A 107 6.04 -13.66 16.53
C LYS A 107 6.55 -14.58 15.42
N GLY A 108 6.75 -14.05 14.21
CA GLY A 108 7.12 -14.84 13.03
C GLY A 108 6.02 -15.80 12.55
N THR A 109 4.77 -15.61 12.99
CA THR A 109 3.61 -16.42 12.54
C THR A 109 2.90 -15.83 11.33
N LEU A 110 3.24 -14.60 10.93
CA LEU A 110 2.68 -13.89 9.79
C LEU A 110 3.79 -13.14 9.05
N ALA A 111 3.93 -13.38 7.75
CA ALA A 111 4.83 -12.62 6.88
C ALA A 111 4.05 -11.62 6.02
N LEU A 112 4.63 -10.44 5.83
CA LEU A 112 4.11 -9.42 4.93
C LEU A 112 4.97 -9.36 3.66
N GLN A 113 4.34 -9.40 2.49
CA GLN A 113 5.03 -9.40 1.20
C GLN A 113 4.45 -8.34 0.26
N GLY A 114 5.32 -7.65 -0.46
CA GLY A 114 4.95 -6.82 -1.59
C GLY A 114 5.09 -7.59 -2.90
N GLY A 115 4.18 -7.32 -3.82
CA GLY A 115 4.23 -7.81 -5.19
C GLY A 115 3.94 -6.68 -6.17
N TYR A 116 4.49 -6.78 -7.38
CA TYR A 116 4.16 -5.90 -8.48
C TYR A 116 3.99 -6.69 -9.76
N TYR A 117 2.77 -6.72 -10.28
CA TYR A 117 2.44 -7.37 -11.54
C TYR A 117 2.49 -6.38 -12.71
N ASN A 118 3.49 -6.54 -13.57
CA ASN A 118 3.56 -5.79 -14.82
C ASN A 118 2.90 -6.60 -15.93
N PHE A 119 1.65 -6.27 -16.27
CA PHE A 119 0.92 -6.94 -17.34
C PHE A 119 1.27 -6.43 -18.75
N VAL A 120 2.06 -5.35 -18.87
CA VAL A 120 2.58 -4.90 -20.16
C VAL A 120 3.64 -5.87 -20.65
N ASP A 121 4.54 -6.29 -19.74
CA ASP A 121 5.66 -7.18 -20.05
C ASP A 121 5.45 -8.62 -19.55
N GLY A 122 4.38 -8.88 -18.80
CA GLY A 122 4.07 -10.19 -18.22
C GLY A 122 5.01 -10.62 -17.08
N THR A 123 5.58 -9.67 -16.33
CA THR A 123 6.52 -9.94 -15.24
C THR A 123 5.88 -9.76 -13.86
N PHE A 124 6.46 -10.41 -12.85
CA PHE A 124 6.01 -10.31 -11.47
C PHE A 124 7.20 -10.16 -10.53
N ASP A 125 7.34 -8.98 -9.92
CA ASP A 125 8.35 -8.70 -8.90
C ASP A 125 7.78 -9.00 -7.51
N THR A 126 8.60 -9.52 -6.60
CA THR A 126 8.21 -9.74 -5.19
C THR A 126 9.30 -9.29 -4.23
N TRP A 127 8.91 -8.82 -3.06
CA TRP A 127 9.83 -8.52 -1.97
C TRP A 127 9.19 -8.82 -0.61
N SER A 128 10.02 -9.22 0.35
CA SER A 128 9.60 -9.34 1.75
C SER A 128 9.61 -7.97 2.41
N PHE A 129 8.58 -7.68 3.20
CA PHE A 129 8.58 -6.51 4.06
C PHE A 129 9.52 -6.79 5.25
N ASN A 130 10.72 -6.22 5.21
CA ASN A 130 11.68 -6.33 6.30
C ASN A 130 11.47 -5.17 7.26
N ASP A 131 10.60 -5.38 8.25
CA ASP A 131 10.52 -4.44 9.35
C ASP A 131 11.75 -4.66 10.24
N SER A 132 12.71 -3.75 10.17
CA SER A 132 13.88 -3.74 11.06
C SER A 132 13.45 -3.29 12.47
N LEU A 133 12.40 -3.90 13.03
CA LEU A 133 11.90 -3.64 14.39
C LEU A 133 12.69 -4.39 15.48
N THR A 134 13.84 -4.95 15.12
CA THR A 134 14.88 -5.29 16.10
C THR A 134 15.86 -4.13 16.18
N PRO A 135 15.89 -3.34 17.27
CA PRO A 135 17.13 -2.71 17.65
C PRO A 135 18.17 -3.84 17.85
N ALA A 136 19.35 -3.66 17.28
CA ALA A 136 20.53 -4.42 17.71
C ALA A 136 20.77 -4.25 19.22
#